data_AF-A0A1Q6MCJ1-F1
#
_entry.id   AF-A0A1Q6MCJ1-F1
#
_cell.length_a   1.000
_cell.length_b   1.000
_cell.length_c   1.000
_cell.angle_alpha   90.00
_cell.angle_beta   90.00
_cell.angle_gamma   90.00
#
_symmetry.space_group_name_H-M   'P 1'
#
loop_
_entity.id
_entity.type
_entity.pdbx_description
1 polymer ?
#
loop_
_entity_poly.entity_id
_entity_poly.type
_entity_poly.pdbx_seq_one_letter_code
_entity_poly.pdbx_strand_id
1 'polypeptide(L)'
;MIYLNRYKNDANPSYQKIYELFKDKNYFVITTNVDHQFQLAGFDKKRLFYMQGDYGLFQCSLPCHNKTYDNKKIIFKMINSIKDNKIPSSLIPRCPLCRRPMTTNLRCDNHFFEDLGWHQAYKRYNDFITKYKDKKIVF
;
A
#
# COMPACT_ATOMS: atom_id res chain seq x y z
N MET A 1 -8.40 -3.28 11.83
CA MET A 1 -6.98 -3.11 11.44
C MET A 1 -6.81 -2.07 10.32
N ILE A 2 -7.34 -2.27 9.11
CA ILE A 2 -7.17 -1.34 7.97
C ILE A 2 -7.53 0.10 8.34
N TYR A 3 -8.73 0.34 8.89
CA TYR A 3 -9.17 1.69 9.24
C TYR A 3 -8.17 2.43 10.13
N LEU A 4 -7.70 1.79 11.21
CA LEU A 4 -6.78 2.41 12.17
C LEU A 4 -5.43 2.75 11.55
N ASN A 5 -4.87 1.85 10.74
CA ASN A 5 -3.53 2.00 10.19
C ASN A 5 -3.50 2.88 8.93
N ARG A 6 -4.57 2.87 8.13
CA ARG A 6 -4.60 3.47 6.79
C ARG A 6 -5.38 4.77 6.68
N TYR A 7 -6.45 4.93 7.48
CA TYR A 7 -7.46 5.99 7.25
C TYR A 7 -7.79 6.84 8.48
N LYS A 8 -7.64 6.33 9.70
CA LYS A 8 -8.05 7.04 10.92
C LYS A 8 -7.14 8.21 11.24
N ASN A 9 -5.84 8.01 11.06
CA ASN A 9 -4.82 8.95 11.50
C ASN A 9 -4.17 9.62 10.29
N ASP A 10 -3.74 10.87 10.50
CA ASP A 10 -2.87 11.58 9.56
C ASP A 10 -1.44 11.01 9.58
N ALA A 11 -0.53 11.69 8.87
CA ALA A 11 0.89 11.37 8.91
C ALA A 11 1.41 11.42 10.36
N ASN A 12 2.08 10.36 10.77
CA ASN A 12 2.78 10.30 12.03
C ASN A 12 3.90 11.37 12.03
N PRO A 13 4.06 12.16 13.12
CA PRO A 13 5.04 13.22 13.21
C PRO A 13 6.48 12.80 12.88
N SER A 14 6.84 11.54 13.15
CA SER A 14 8.17 11.01 12.80
C SER A 14 8.38 10.93 11.28
N TYR A 15 7.37 10.52 10.51
CA TYR A 15 7.46 10.50 9.05
C TYR A 15 7.55 11.91 8.46
N GLN A 16 6.86 12.88 9.07
CA GLN A 16 6.98 14.29 8.68
C GLN A 16 8.39 14.82 8.94
N LYS A 17 8.98 14.52 10.11
CA LYS A 17 10.37 14.88 10.40
C LYS A 17 11.35 14.25 9.41
N ILE A 18 11.16 12.99 9.04
CA ILE A 18 12.00 12.33 8.03
C ILE A 18 11.80 13.00 6.66
N TYR A 19 10.56 13.34 6.29
CA TYR A 19 10.29 14.06 5.05
C TYR A 19 11.06 15.37 4.98
N GLU A 20 10.99 16.20 6.02
CA GLU A 20 11.70 17.48 6.08
C GLU A 20 13.23 17.33 5.94
N LEU A 21 13.81 16.26 6.50
CA LEU A 21 15.24 15.98 6.39
C LEU A 21 15.69 15.55 4.98
N PHE A 22 14.77 15.02 4.17
CA PHE A 22 15.09 14.37 2.89
C PHE A 22 14.46 15.06 1.68
N LYS A 23 13.46 15.93 1.83
CA LYS A 23 12.70 16.51 0.71
C LYS A 23 13.58 17.14 -0.39
N ASP A 24 14.71 17.73 -0.01
CA ASP A 24 15.66 18.39 -0.93
C ASP A 24 16.86 17.51 -1.30
N LYS A 25 16.87 16.23 -0.91
CA LYS A 25 17.95 15.28 -1.18
C LYS A 25 17.63 14.36 -2.35
N ASN A 26 18.66 13.78 -2.94
CA ASN A 26 18.49 12.69 -3.88
C ASN A 26 18.28 11.37 -3.12
N TYR A 27 17.02 10.99 -2.89
CA TYR A 27 16.67 9.77 -2.17
C TYR A 27 15.65 8.92 -2.94
N PHE A 28 15.57 7.66 -2.52
CA PHE A 28 14.50 6.73 -2.86
C PHE A 28 14.15 5.94 -1.59
N VAL A 29 12.87 5.66 -1.37
CA VAL A 29 12.41 4.88 -0.22
C VAL A 29 11.89 3.54 -0.70
N ILE A 30 12.41 2.48 -0.09
CA ILE A 30 11.85 1.14 -0.16
C ILE A 30 11.26 0.81 1.22
N THR A 31 10.07 0.22 1.25
CA THR A 31 9.42 -0.10 2.52
C THR A 31 8.63 -1.40 2.47
N THR A 32 8.64 -2.10 3.59
CA THR A 32 7.78 -3.25 3.87
C THR A 32 6.48 -2.85 4.56
N ASN A 33 6.36 -1.60 5.02
CA ASN A 33 5.13 -1.07 5.59
C ASN A 33 4.07 -0.87 4.50
N VAL A 34 2.81 -1.03 4.89
CA VAL A 34 1.64 -1.02 4.00
C VAL A 34 0.57 -0.02 4.47
N ASP A 35 0.92 0.86 5.40
CA ASP A 35 0.03 1.80 6.11
C ASP A 35 -0.12 3.16 5.42
N HIS A 36 0.70 3.43 4.41
CA HIS A 36 0.70 4.66 3.60
C HIS A 36 1.25 5.91 4.32
N GLN A 37 2.03 5.74 5.40
CA GLN A 37 2.56 6.85 6.20
C GLN A 37 3.55 7.75 5.43
N PHE A 38 4.38 7.20 4.53
CA PHE A 38 5.26 8.00 3.67
C PHE A 38 4.47 8.96 2.77
N GLN A 39 3.44 8.45 2.11
CA GLN A 39 2.60 9.25 1.22
C GLN A 39 1.82 10.31 2.01
N LEU A 40 1.29 9.97 3.19
CA LEU A 40 0.62 10.94 4.07
C LEU A 40 1.58 12.05 4.52
N ALA A 41 2.85 11.74 4.75
CA ALA A 41 3.87 12.71 5.14
C ALA A 41 4.37 13.60 4.00
N GLY A 42 3.94 13.38 2.75
CA GLY A 42 4.27 14.23 1.59
C GLY A 42 5.34 13.67 0.65
N PHE A 43 5.81 12.43 0.86
CA PHE A 43 6.75 11.80 -0.06
C PHE A 43 6.13 11.58 -1.44
N ASP A 44 6.87 11.94 -2.50
CA ASP A 44 6.45 11.68 -3.88
C ASP A 44 6.37 10.17 -4.13
N LYS A 45 5.21 9.68 -4.55
CA LYS A 45 4.97 8.28 -4.92
C LYS A 45 5.95 7.74 -5.97
N LYS A 46 6.51 8.60 -6.83
CA LYS A 46 7.54 8.19 -7.80
C LYS A 46 8.87 7.79 -7.14
N ARG A 47 9.11 8.23 -5.90
CA ARG A 47 10.30 7.90 -5.09
C ARG A 47 10.07 6.77 -4.09
N LEU A 48 8.91 6.10 -4.14
CA LEU A 48 8.53 5.06 -3.20
C LEU A 48 8.41 3.70 -3.90
N PHE A 49 8.82 2.65 -3.19
CA PHE A 49 8.50 1.27 -3.50
C PHE A 49 8.02 0.52 -2.24
N TYR A 50 6.70 0.39 -2.10
CA TYR A 50 6.01 -0.34 -1.02
C TYR A 50 5.81 -1.80 -1.42
N MET A 51 6.87 -2.60 -1.27
CA MET A 51 6.99 -3.92 -1.91
C MET A 51 5.95 -4.96 -1.44
N GLN A 52 5.41 -4.78 -0.23
CA GLN A 52 4.54 -5.76 0.44
C GLN A 52 3.03 -5.47 0.27
N GLY A 53 2.67 -4.41 -0.46
CA GLY A 53 1.28 -4.05 -0.75
C GLY A 53 0.82 -2.74 -0.12
N ASP A 54 -0.49 -2.58 0.02
CA ASP A 54 -1.13 -1.37 0.56
C ASP A 54 -2.46 -1.74 1.24
N TYR A 55 -2.62 -1.39 2.52
CA TYR A 55 -3.87 -1.60 3.26
C TYR A 55 -5.07 -0.88 2.64
N GLY A 56 -4.85 0.12 1.78
CA GLY A 56 -5.88 0.83 1.03
C GLY A 56 -6.38 0.09 -0.21
N LEU A 57 -5.81 -1.06 -0.53
CA LEU A 57 -6.15 -1.85 -1.71
C LEU A 57 -6.67 -3.24 -1.35
N PHE A 58 -7.64 -3.70 -2.13
CA PHE A 58 -8.08 -5.09 -2.18
C PHE A 58 -7.56 -5.79 -3.43
N GLN A 59 -7.44 -7.10 -3.34
CA GLN A 59 -7.20 -8.02 -4.44
C GLN A 59 -8.16 -9.20 -4.36
N CYS A 60 -8.32 -9.95 -5.44
CA CYS A 60 -9.08 -11.20 -5.38
C CYS A 60 -8.37 -12.19 -4.45
N SER A 61 -9.11 -13.01 -3.71
CA SER A 61 -8.52 -14.02 -2.81
C SER A 61 -7.77 -15.13 -3.56
N LEU A 62 -8.01 -15.27 -4.86
CA LEU A 62 -7.25 -16.13 -5.76
C LEU A 62 -6.80 -15.31 -6.97
N PRO A 63 -5.66 -15.65 -7.59
CA PRO A 63 -5.07 -14.92 -8.72
C PRO A 63 -5.83 -15.14 -10.03
N CYS A 64 -7.12 -14.76 -10.08
CA CYS A 64 -7.92 -14.86 -11.28
C CYS A 64 -7.58 -13.80 -12.34
N HIS A 65 -7.02 -12.64 -11.92
CA HIS A 65 -6.55 -11.57 -12.80
C HIS A 65 -5.66 -10.61 -12.00
N ASN A 66 -4.70 -9.95 -12.66
CA ASN A 66 -3.73 -9.08 -11.96
C ASN A 66 -4.23 -7.63 -11.82
N LYS A 67 -5.15 -7.37 -10.87
CA LYS A 67 -5.65 -6.01 -10.59
C LYS A 67 -6.03 -5.81 -9.13
N THR A 68 -5.68 -4.64 -8.60
CA THR A 68 -6.05 -4.16 -7.26
C THR A 68 -7.23 -3.18 -7.32
N TYR A 69 -7.86 -2.95 -6.17
CA TYR A 69 -9.09 -2.16 -6.06
C TYR A 69 -9.05 -1.27 -4.82
N ASP A 70 -9.36 0.03 -4.96
CA ASP A 70 -9.50 0.93 -3.81
C ASP A 70 -10.57 0.43 -2.84
N ASN A 71 -10.24 0.43 -1.55
CA ASN A 71 -11.13 -0.07 -0.51
C ASN A 71 -11.70 1.00 0.41
N LYS A 72 -11.39 2.28 0.22
CA LYS A 72 -11.70 3.33 1.20
C LYS A 72 -13.20 3.36 1.52
N LYS A 73 -14.04 3.53 0.50
CA LYS A 73 -15.50 3.67 0.69
C LYS A 73 -16.11 2.48 1.43
N ILE A 74 -15.68 1.25 1.12
CA ILE A 74 -16.25 0.05 1.73
C ILE A 74 -15.72 -0.17 3.15
N ILE A 75 -14.46 0.16 3.44
CA ILE A 75 -13.92 0.10 4.81
C ILE A 75 -14.69 1.03 5.75
N PHE A 76 -15.01 2.25 5.31
CA PHE A 76 -15.84 3.17 6.13
C PHE A 76 -17.25 2.60 6.37
N LYS A 77 -17.90 2.01 5.35
CA LYS A 77 -19.18 1.33 5.52
C LYS A 77 -19.10 0.17 6.52
N MET A 78 -18.04 -0.65 6.42
CA MET A 78 -17.80 -1.76 7.34
C MET A 78 -17.69 -1.26 8.77
N ILE A 79 -16.82 -0.28 9.05
CA ILE A 79 -16.60 0.26 10.41
C ILE A 79 -17.90 0.80 11.02
N ASN A 80 -18.71 1.51 10.23
CA ASN A 80 -19.98 2.05 10.70
C ASN A 80 -21.09 1.00 10.90
N SER A 81 -20.88 -0.24 10.44
CA SER A 81 -21.85 -1.33 10.52
C SER A 81 -21.44 -2.45 11.47
N ILE A 82 -20.32 -2.31 12.19
CA ILE A 82 -19.83 -3.35 13.10
C ILE A 82 -20.81 -3.51 14.27
N LYS A 83 -21.22 -4.76 14.50
CA LYS A 83 -21.94 -5.18 15.71
C LYS A 83 -21.37 -6.52 16.16
N ASP A 84 -21.13 -6.69 17.45
CA ASP A 84 -20.58 -7.93 18.04
C ASP A 84 -19.31 -8.44 17.32
N ASN A 85 -18.40 -7.51 16.99
CA ASN A 85 -17.15 -7.74 16.24
C ASN A 85 -17.34 -8.35 14.83
N LYS A 86 -18.52 -8.18 14.23
CA LYS A 86 -18.84 -8.68 12.88
C LYS A 86 -19.40 -7.57 12.01
N ILE A 87 -19.20 -7.71 10.70
CA ILE A 87 -19.86 -6.90 9.67
C ILE A 87 -21.02 -7.69 9.04
N PRO A 88 -22.03 -7.02 8.47
CA PRO A 88 -23.01 -7.66 7.59
C PRO A 88 -22.34 -8.39 6.43
N SER A 89 -22.82 -9.60 6.09
CA SER A 89 -22.26 -10.41 4.99
C SER A 89 -22.38 -9.72 3.62
N SER A 90 -23.35 -8.82 3.45
CA SER A 90 -23.51 -7.99 2.25
C SER A 90 -22.35 -7.01 2.02
N LEU A 91 -21.57 -6.70 3.06
CA LEU A 91 -20.39 -5.83 2.95
C LEU A 91 -19.10 -6.61 2.65
N ILE A 92 -19.12 -7.94 2.57
CA ILE A 92 -17.94 -8.72 2.18
C ILE A 92 -17.62 -8.40 0.71
N PRO A 93 -16.45 -7.81 0.39
CA PRO A 93 -16.09 -7.44 -0.97
C PRO A 93 -15.96 -8.68 -1.83
N ARG A 94 -16.45 -8.61 -3.07
CA ARG A 94 -16.40 -9.71 -4.04
C ARG A 94 -15.71 -9.27 -5.31
N CYS A 95 -14.87 -10.15 -5.84
CA CYS A 95 -14.20 -9.94 -7.12
C CYS A 95 -15.26 -9.74 -8.22
N PRO A 96 -15.14 -8.69 -9.06
CA PRO A 96 -16.12 -8.44 -10.12
C PRO A 96 -16.08 -9.52 -11.22
N LEU A 97 -14.96 -10.25 -11.37
CA LEU A 97 -14.81 -11.26 -12.41
C LEU A 97 -15.24 -12.65 -11.96
N CYS A 98 -14.78 -13.11 -10.78
CA CYS A 98 -15.02 -14.48 -10.33
C CYS A 98 -15.93 -14.60 -9.09
N ARG A 99 -16.42 -13.47 -8.56
CA ARG A 99 -17.39 -13.38 -7.43
C ARG A 99 -16.90 -13.94 -6.08
N ARG A 100 -15.68 -14.48 -6.03
CA ARG A 100 -15.02 -14.89 -4.79
C ARG A 100 -14.79 -13.70 -3.86
N PRO A 101 -14.73 -13.92 -2.54
CA PRO A 101 -14.33 -12.88 -1.61
C PRO A 101 -13.01 -12.23 -2.02
N MET A 102 -12.86 -10.96 -1.73
CA MET A 102 -11.59 -10.26 -1.87
C MET A 102 -10.86 -10.23 -0.54
N THR A 103 -9.54 -10.09 -0.62
CA THR A 103 -8.66 -9.90 0.55
C THR A 103 -7.88 -8.60 0.39
N THR A 104 -7.18 -8.20 1.44
CA THR A 104 -6.27 -7.04 1.41
C THR A 104 -5.09 -7.32 0.49
N ASN A 105 -4.62 -6.32 -0.26
CA ASN A 105 -3.41 -6.45 -1.06
C ASN A 105 -2.18 -6.46 -0.15
N LEU A 106 -1.80 -7.66 0.29
CA LEU A 106 -0.68 -7.94 1.18
C LEU A 106 0.05 -9.18 0.71
N ARG A 107 1.38 -9.13 0.71
CA ARG A 107 2.19 -10.31 0.40
C ARG A 107 2.27 -11.22 1.62
N CYS A 108 1.29 -12.12 1.76
CA CYS A 108 1.26 -13.15 2.79
C CYS A 108 1.45 -14.57 2.24
N ASP A 109 1.33 -14.74 0.92
CA ASP A 109 1.43 -16.02 0.22
C ASP A 109 1.79 -15.82 -1.27
N ASN A 110 1.68 -16.87 -2.07
CA ASN A 110 1.95 -16.86 -3.52
C ASN A 110 0.82 -16.23 -4.36
N HIS A 111 -0.20 -15.63 -3.74
CA HIS A 111 -1.32 -14.99 -4.44
C HIS A 111 -1.24 -13.47 -4.45
N PHE A 112 -0.15 -12.85 -3.97
CA PHE A 112 0.02 -11.40 -4.00
C PHE A 112 -0.02 -10.83 -5.42
N PHE A 113 -0.78 -9.77 -5.63
CA PHE A 113 -0.88 -9.13 -6.94
C PHE A 113 0.15 -8.03 -7.09
N GLU A 114 1.04 -8.22 -8.06
CA GLU A 114 2.00 -7.22 -8.53
C GLU A 114 1.39 -6.51 -9.74
N ASP A 115 0.56 -5.50 -9.49
CA ASP A 115 -0.04 -4.75 -10.58
C ASP A 115 0.98 -3.90 -11.35
N LEU A 116 0.52 -3.25 -12.43
CA LEU A 116 1.37 -2.38 -13.24
C LEU A 116 2.06 -1.29 -12.41
N GLY A 117 1.39 -0.72 -11.42
CA GLY A 117 1.94 0.31 -10.54
C GLY A 117 3.07 -0.25 -9.67
N TRP A 118 2.92 -1.47 -9.17
CA TRP A 118 3.95 -2.18 -8.42
C TRP A 118 5.20 -2.42 -9.27
N HIS A 119 5.06 -2.96 -10.48
CA HIS A 119 6.20 -3.20 -11.38
C HIS A 119 6.89 -1.89 -11.80
N GLN A 120 6.13 -0.82 -12.01
CA GLN A 120 6.70 0.50 -12.29
C GLN A 120 7.49 1.04 -11.09
N ALA A 121 7.02 0.84 -9.86
CA ALA A 121 7.75 1.24 -8.65
C ALA A 121 9.03 0.42 -8.46
N TYR A 122 8.96 -0.89 -8.67
CA TYR A 122 10.10 -1.79 -8.67
C TYR A 122 11.17 -1.37 -9.70
N LYS A 123 10.73 -1.04 -10.92
CA LYS A 123 11.64 -0.53 -11.96
C LYS A 123 12.33 0.76 -11.51
N ARG A 124 11.59 1.75 -10.99
CA ARG A 124 12.18 3.01 -10.51
C ARG A 124 13.19 2.79 -9.39
N TYR A 125 12.92 1.84 -8.49
CA TYR A 125 13.87 1.46 -7.44
C TYR A 125 15.17 0.88 -8.03
N ASN A 126 15.06 -0.10 -8.93
CA ASN A 126 16.23 -0.70 -9.58
C ASN A 126 17.03 0.29 -10.42
N ASP A 127 16.34 1.16 -11.16
CA ASP A 127 16.96 2.23 -11.94
C ASP A 127 17.75 3.17 -11.01
N PHE A 128 17.17 3.52 -9.85
CA PHE A 128 17.83 4.36 -8.85
C PHE A 128 19.10 3.71 -8.28
N ILE A 129 19.00 2.46 -7.81
CA ILE A 129 20.14 1.73 -7.24
C ILE A 129 21.23 1.56 -8.29
N THR A 130 20.88 1.13 -9.50
CA THR A 130 21.84 0.91 -10.59
C THR A 130 22.56 2.21 -10.96
N LYS A 131 21.84 3.34 -11.01
CA LYS A 131 22.41 4.64 -11.36
C LYS A 131 23.41 5.15 -10.32
N TYR A 132 23.21 4.85 -9.04
CA TYR A 132 23.99 5.43 -7.95
C TYR A 132 24.92 4.45 -7.23
N LYS A 133 24.92 3.15 -7.57
CA LYS A 133 25.68 2.08 -6.88
C LYS A 133 27.17 2.37 -6.63
N ASP A 134 27.81 3.12 -7.52
CA ASP A 134 29.25 3.45 -7.44
C ASP A 134 29.51 4.86 -6.84
N LYS A 135 28.48 5.48 -6.23
CA LYS A 135 28.56 6.78 -5.56
C LYS A 135 28.63 6.59 -4.04
N LYS A 136 28.89 7.70 -3.32
CA LYS A 136 28.81 7.74 -1.86
C LYS A 136 27.33 7.66 -1.43
N ILE A 137 26.85 6.46 -1.15
CA ILE A 137 25.49 6.18 -0.70
C ILE A 137 25.46 6.05 0.82
N VAL A 138 24.41 6.59 1.44
CA VAL A 138 24.01 6.27 2.81
C VAL A 138 22.77 5.37 2.71
N PHE A 139 22.79 4.24 3.40
CA PHE A 139 21.71 3.26 3.47
C PHE A 139 20.86 3.48 4.73
#